data_AF-A0A5B1L394-F1
#
_entry.id   AF-A0A5B1L394-F1
#
_cell.length_a   1.000
_cell.length_b   1.000
_cell.length_c   1.000
_cell.angle_alpha   90.00
_cell.angle_beta   90.00
_cell.angle_gamma   90.00
#
_symmetry.space_group_name_H-M   'P 1'
#
loop_
_entity.id
_entity.type
_entity.pdbx_description
1 polymer ?
#
loop_
_entity_poly.entity_id
_entity_poly.type
_entity_poly.pdbx_seq_one_letter_code
_entity_poly.pdbx_strand_id
1 'polypeptide(L)'
;KKVVKPVTKALKAQRKVVKGEHGKRVRKIRNSVHFRRPKTFEPPRHPKYPRKSLPKRNRMDAYNIIKFPLTSEAAMKKIEDNNTLVFIV
;
A
#
# COMPACT_ATOMS: atom_id res chain seq x y z
N LYS A 1 39.51 27.04 36.04
CA LYS A 1 39.46 28.53 35.97
C LYS A 1 38.16 28.94 35.27
N LYS A 2 37.24 29.64 35.94
CA LYS A 2 36.01 30.16 35.31
C LYS A 2 36.40 31.11 34.18
N VAL A 3 36.02 30.79 32.94
CA VAL A 3 36.32 31.65 31.79
C VAL A 3 35.57 32.96 31.98
N VAL A 4 36.31 34.08 32.02
CA VAL A 4 35.77 35.41 32.29
C VAL A 4 34.79 35.79 31.18
N LYS A 5 33.66 36.42 31.53
CA LYS A 5 32.60 36.85 30.59
C LYS A 5 33.10 37.54 29.30
N PRO A 6 34.10 38.46 29.30
CA PRO A 6 34.60 39.07 28.06
C PRO A 6 35.25 38.06 27.09
N VAL A 7 35.98 37.07 27.60
CA VAL A 7 36.65 36.05 26.78
C VAL A 7 35.60 35.20 26.05
N THR A 8 34.51 34.84 26.72
CA THR A 8 33.41 34.09 26.08
C THR A 8 32.67 34.90 25.00
N LYS A 9 32.54 36.22 25.19
CA LYS A 9 31.97 37.13 24.18
C LYS A 9 32.88 37.23 22.94
N ALA A 10 34.19 37.39 23.16
CA ALA A 10 35.18 37.44 22.09
C ALA A 10 35.20 36.15 21.26
N LEU A 11 35.23 34.99 21.90
CA LEU A 11 35.20 33.69 21.22
C LEU A 11 33.89 33.46 20.44
N LYS A 12 32.75 33.95 20.93
CA LYS A 12 31.48 33.89 20.20
C LYS A 12 31.47 34.81 18.98
N ALA A 13 32.02 36.02 19.10
CA ALA A 13 32.16 36.96 17.99
C ALA A 13 33.08 36.39 16.91
N GLN A 14 34.26 35.86 17.30
CA GLN A 14 35.20 35.20 16.39
C GLN A 14 34.53 34.06 15.61
N ARG A 15 33.78 33.19 16.29
CA ARG A 15 33.06 32.08 15.64
C ARG A 15 31.97 32.56 14.67
N LYS A 16 31.33 33.71 14.94
CA LYS A 16 30.33 34.32 14.04
C LYS A 16 30.98 34.94 12.80
N VAL A 17 32.14 35.58 12.96
CA VAL A 17 32.92 36.12 11.83
C VAL A 17 33.37 35.00 10.91
N VAL A 18 33.93 33.91 11.46
CA VAL A 18 34.42 32.77 10.67
C VAL A 18 33.30 32.02 9.95
N LYS A 19 32.14 31.81 10.60
CA LYS A 19 31.02 31.04 10.01
C LYS A 19 30.07 31.90 9.16
N GLY A 20 30.20 33.22 9.19
CA GLY A 20 29.26 34.15 8.59
C GLY A 20 27.86 34.13 9.24
N GLU A 21 27.03 35.10 8.88
CA GLU A 21 25.68 35.28 9.43
C GLU A 21 24.75 34.07 9.19
N HIS A 22 24.99 33.33 8.10
CA HIS A 22 24.18 32.19 7.69
C HIS A 22 24.82 30.82 7.97
N GLY A 23 25.90 30.73 8.74
CA GLY A 23 26.64 29.48 8.97
C GLY A 23 25.87 28.33 9.66
N LYS A 24 24.64 28.56 10.10
CA LYS A 24 23.73 27.53 10.64
C LYS A 24 22.65 27.07 9.66
N ARG A 25 22.53 27.70 8.49
CA ARG A 25 21.43 27.45 7.54
C ARG A 25 21.76 26.26 6.65
N VAL A 26 21.34 25.08 7.07
CA VAL A 26 21.42 23.87 6.24
C VAL A 26 20.33 23.92 5.17
N ARG A 27 20.72 23.88 3.89
CA ARG A 27 19.78 23.77 2.77
C ARG A 27 19.45 22.28 2.53
N LYS A 28 18.22 21.99 2.10
CA LYS A 28 17.88 20.65 1.60
C LYS A 28 18.56 20.47 0.24
N ILE A 29 19.57 19.60 0.18
CA ILE A 29 20.30 19.29 -1.06
C ILE A 29 19.37 18.46 -1.96
N ARG A 30 19.23 18.88 -3.21
CA ARG A 30 18.47 18.18 -4.25
C ARG A 30 19.49 17.71 -5.29
N ASN A 31 19.67 16.40 -5.43
CA ASN A 31 20.68 15.83 -6.35
C ASN A 31 20.17 15.72 -7.80
N SER A 32 18.89 16.03 -8.06
CA SER A 32 18.28 15.97 -9.39
C SER A 32 17.87 17.36 -9.85
N VAL A 33 18.03 17.63 -11.15
CA VAL A 33 17.58 18.88 -11.81
C VAL A 33 16.06 18.93 -11.95
N HIS A 34 15.40 17.77 -11.96
CA HIS A 34 13.95 17.69 -12.13
C HIS A 34 13.22 17.79 -10.79
N PHE A 35 12.20 18.64 -10.75
CA PHE A 35 11.24 18.63 -9.65
C PHE A 35 10.28 17.44 -9.79
N ARG A 36 10.13 16.65 -8.73
CA ARG A 36 9.16 15.54 -8.66
C ARG A 36 8.12 15.87 -7.60
N ARG A 37 6.85 15.56 -7.90
CA ARG A 37 5.77 15.66 -6.91
C ARG A 37 6.15 14.81 -5.69
N PRO A 38 6.18 15.36 -4.46
CA PRO A 38 6.40 14.55 -3.28
C PRO A 38 5.26 13.54 -3.13
N LYS A 39 5.57 12.34 -2.63
CA LYS A 39 4.53 11.39 -2.24
C LYS A 39 3.77 11.99 -1.07
N THR A 40 2.48 12.22 -1.28
CA THR A 40 1.55 12.70 -0.27
C THR A 40 0.75 11.52 0.27
N PHE A 41 0.18 11.67 1.46
CA PHE A 41 -0.78 10.71 1.96
C PHE A 41 -2.04 10.71 1.07
N GLU A 42 -2.44 9.52 0.62
CA GLU A 42 -3.66 9.31 -0.14
C GLU A 42 -4.64 8.56 0.79
N PRO A 43 -5.61 9.26 1.40
CA PRO A 43 -6.51 8.63 2.35
C PRO A 43 -7.37 7.57 1.66
N PRO A 44 -7.66 6.43 2.32
CA PRO A 44 -8.59 5.44 1.77
C PRO A 44 -10.00 6.03 1.66
N ARG A 45 -10.78 5.50 0.72
CA ARG A 45 -12.18 5.90 0.54
C ARG A 45 -12.99 5.56 1.79
N HIS A 46 -13.62 6.56 2.39
CA HIS A 46 -14.50 6.45 3.55
C HIS A 46 -15.90 6.98 3.16
N PRO A 47 -16.74 6.17 2.48
CA PRO A 47 -18.05 6.63 2.05
C PRO A 47 -18.95 6.88 3.28
N LYS A 48 -19.68 8.00 3.28
CA LYS A 48 -20.62 8.34 4.36
C LYS A 48 -21.85 7.44 4.41
N TYR A 49 -22.18 6.79 3.28
CA TYR A 49 -23.35 5.94 3.12
C TYR A 49 -23.01 4.76 2.19
N PRO A 50 -23.64 3.59 2.37
CA PRO A 50 -23.47 2.47 1.45
C PRO A 50 -24.12 2.77 0.10
N ARG A 51 -23.46 2.41 -1.02
CA ARG A 51 -24.01 2.65 -2.38
C ARG A 51 -25.21 1.75 -2.73
N LYS A 52 -25.37 0.64 -1.99
CA LYS A 52 -26.49 -0.29 -2.09
C LYS A 52 -26.93 -0.64 -0.67
N SER A 53 -28.22 -0.73 -0.45
CA SER A 53 -28.79 -1.10 0.85
C SER A 53 -28.39 -2.53 1.27
N LEU A 54 -28.34 -3.46 0.31
CA LEU A 54 -28.02 -4.86 0.55
C LEU A 54 -26.93 -5.38 -0.42
N PRO A 55 -26.06 -6.29 0.04
CA PRO A 55 -25.16 -7.00 -0.84
C PRO A 55 -25.95 -7.94 -1.78
N LYS A 56 -25.40 -8.20 -2.97
CA LYS A 56 -25.98 -9.16 -3.91
C LYS A 56 -25.73 -10.57 -3.37
N ARG A 57 -26.77 -11.42 -3.33
CA ARG A 57 -26.60 -12.85 -3.04
C ARG A 57 -25.67 -13.51 -4.06
N ASN A 58 -24.84 -14.45 -3.60
CA ASN A 58 -24.13 -15.31 -4.54
C ASN A 58 -25.17 -16.15 -5.31
N ARG A 59 -25.01 -16.23 -6.63
CA ARG A 59 -25.90 -17.00 -7.51
C ARG A 59 -25.32 -18.37 -7.85
N MET A 60 -24.04 -18.59 -7.57
CA MET A 60 -23.36 -19.86 -7.75
C MET A 60 -23.45 -20.64 -6.43
N ASP A 61 -24.58 -21.31 -6.21
CA ASP A 61 -24.77 -22.26 -5.12
C ASP A 61 -24.50 -23.69 -5.60
N ALA A 62 -24.45 -24.65 -4.68
CA ALA A 62 -24.12 -26.04 -4.99
C ALA A 62 -25.04 -26.66 -6.05
N TYR A 63 -26.32 -26.27 -6.06
CA TYR A 63 -27.32 -26.75 -7.01
C TYR A 63 -27.15 -26.14 -8.40
N ASN A 64 -26.70 -24.88 -8.50
CA ASN A 64 -26.37 -24.27 -9.79
C ASN A 64 -25.00 -24.74 -10.32
N ILE A 65 -24.11 -25.22 -9.45
CA ILE A 65 -22.80 -25.78 -9.84
C ILE A 65 -22.97 -27.18 -10.45
N ILE A 66 -23.81 -28.05 -9.87
CA ILE A 66 -24.00 -29.42 -10.37
C ILE A 66 -25.39 -29.50 -11.03
N LYS A 67 -25.43 -29.47 -12.37
CA LYS A 67 -26.71 -29.43 -13.11
C LYS A 67 -27.37 -30.80 -13.20
N PHE A 68 -26.71 -31.75 -13.85
CA PHE A 68 -27.21 -33.11 -14.02
C PHE A 68 -26.06 -34.10 -14.34
N PRO A 69 -26.23 -35.38 -14.03
CA PRO A 69 -25.24 -36.41 -14.38
C PRO A 69 -25.21 -36.62 -15.89
N LEU A 70 -24.02 -36.92 -16.43
CA LEU A 70 -23.86 -37.29 -17.84
C LEU A 70 -24.13 -38.79 -18.00
N THR A 71 -25.13 -39.13 -18.82
CA THR A 71 -25.62 -40.50 -19.00
C THR A 71 -25.17 -41.16 -20.33
N SER A 72 -24.02 -40.75 -20.89
CA SER A 72 -23.47 -41.37 -22.10
C SER A 72 -22.79 -42.71 -21.79
N GLU A 73 -22.69 -43.61 -22.78
CA GLU A 73 -22.01 -44.91 -22.61
C GLU A 73 -20.57 -44.75 -22.10
N ALA A 74 -19.85 -43.75 -22.62
CA ALA A 74 -18.50 -43.42 -22.16
C ALA A 74 -18.46 -42.94 -20.70
N ALA A 75 -19.50 -42.24 -20.23
CA ALA A 75 -19.61 -41.83 -18.84
C ALA A 75 -19.98 -43.01 -17.93
N MET A 76 -20.91 -43.87 -18.36
CA MET A 76 -21.25 -45.11 -17.65
C MET A 76 -20.04 -46.01 -17.48
N LYS A 77 -19.23 -46.19 -18.54
CA LYS A 77 -17.98 -46.95 -18.47
C LYS A 77 -17.01 -46.41 -17.40
N LYS A 78 -16.90 -45.08 -17.25
CA LYS A 78 -16.05 -44.46 -16.21
C LYS A 78 -16.59 -44.60 -14.79
N ILE A 79 -17.90 -44.82 -14.63
CA ILE A 79 -18.49 -45.14 -13.33
C ILE A 79 -18.03 -46.54 -12.90
N GLU A 80 -18.04 -47.50 -13.83
CA GLU A 80 -17.69 -48.90 -13.57
C GLU A 80 -16.18 -49.13 -13.45
N ASP A 81 -15.39 -48.64 -14.41
CA ASP A 81 -13.95 -48.92 -14.47
C ASP A 81 -13.14 -48.13 -13.41
N ASN A 82 -13.57 -46.90 -13.10
CA ASN A 82 -12.77 -45.94 -12.33
C ASN A 82 -13.44 -45.43 -11.05
N ASN A 83 -14.69 -45.80 -10.76
CA ASN A 83 -15.48 -45.26 -9.64
C ASN A 83 -15.62 -43.72 -9.69
N THR A 84 -15.84 -43.14 -10.87
CA THR A 84 -16.00 -41.68 -11.04
C THR A 84 -17.38 -41.30 -11.58
N LEU A 85 -18.05 -40.35 -10.91
CA LEU A 85 -19.31 -39.77 -11.41
C LEU A 85 -19.03 -38.59 -12.33
N VAL A 86 -19.66 -38.57 -13.50
CA VAL A 86 -19.51 -37.50 -14.49
C VAL A 86 -20.75 -36.60 -14.45
N PHE A 87 -20.54 -35.31 -14.22
CA PHE A 87 -21.60 -34.30 -14.18
C PHE A 87 -21.37 -33.21 -15.21
N ILE A 88 -22.46 -32.62 -15.70
CA ILE A 88 -22.42 -31.35 -16.40
C ILE A 88 -22.52 -30.21 -15.37
N VAL A 89 -21.56 -29.28 -15.46
CA VAL A 89 -21.42 -28.09 -14.62
C VAL A 89 -21.99 -26.87 -15.34
#